data_AF-A0A920UR10-F1
#
_entry.id   AF-A0A920UR10-F1
#
_cell.length_a   1.000
_cell.length_b   1.000
_cell.length_c   1.000
_cell.angle_alpha   90.00
_cell.angle_beta   90.00
_cell.angle_gamma   90.00
#
_symmetry.space_group_name_H-M   'P 1'
#
loop_
_entity.id
_entity.type
_entity.pdbx_description
1 polymer ?
#
loop_
_entity_poly.entity_id
_entity_poly.type
_entity_poly.pdbx_seq_one_letter_code
_entity_poly.pdbx_strand_id
1 'polypeptide(L)' 'MAVLVMDLIDAEAAGVMFTRDPREGSDHVLINVALGLGEGVVSGEAEADSFVLRHVR' A
#
# COMPACT_ATOMS: atom_id res chain seq x y z
N MET A 1 -9.99 7.68 23.86
CA MET A 1 -9.39 6.65 22.97
C MET A 1 -10.43 5.57 22.72
N ALA A 2 -10.49 5.03 21.51
CA ALA A 2 -11.36 3.92 21.15
C ALA A 2 -10.53 2.82 20.44
N VAL A 3 -11.05 1.59 20.43
CA VAL A 3 -10.37 0.43 19.84
C VAL A 3 -11.20 -0.11 18.68
N LEU A 4 -10.55 -0.35 17.55
CA LEU A 4 -11.13 -1.03 16.40
C LEU A 4 -10.84 -2.53 16.51
N VAL A 5 -11.87 -3.35 16.33
CA VAL A 5 -11.75 -4.80 16.21
C VAL A 5 -12.27 -5.18 14.84
N MET A 6 -11.45 -5.87 14.07
CA MET A 6 -11.73 -6.31 12.70
C MET A 6 -11.27 -7.76 12.56
N ASP A 7 -11.89 -8.52 11.66
CA ASP A 7 -11.41 -9.85 11.33
C ASP A 7 -10.03 -9.78 10.66
N LEU A 8 -9.16 -10.75 10.97
CA LEU A 8 -7.86 -10.87 10.35
C LEU A 8 -8.03 -11.49 8.95
N ILE A 9 -7.59 -10.78 7.92
CA ILE A 9 -7.60 -11.27 6.54
C ILE A 9 -6.33 -12.08 6.29
N ASP A 10 -6.48 -13.32 5.83
CA ASP A 10 -5.38 -14.16 5.34
C ASP A 10 -4.95 -13.69 3.95
N ALA A 11 -4.04 -12.71 3.91
CA ALA A 11 -3.63 -12.05 2.69
C ALA A 11 -2.44 -12.74 2.03
N GLU A 12 -2.59 -13.13 0.77
CA GLU A 12 -1.47 -13.58 -0.08
C GLU A 12 -0.46 -12.43 -0.32
N ALA A 13 -0.97 -11.20 -0.47
CA ALA A 13 -0.19 -9.97 -0.58
C ALA A 13 -0.98 -8.77 -0.06
N ALA A 14 -0.27 -7.77 0.45
CA ALA A 14 -0.86 -6.54 0.97
C ALA A 14 0.12 -5.36 0.89
N GLY A 15 -0.41 -4.14 1.05
CA GLY A 15 0.39 -2.95 0.80
C GLY A 15 -0.33 -1.62 1.03
N VAL A 16 0.27 -0.54 0.54
CA VAL A 16 -0.22 0.84 0.64
C VAL A 16 -0.41 1.40 -0.77
N MET A 17 -1.49 2.16 -0.98
CA MET A 17 -1.76 2.86 -2.23
C MET A 17 -1.95 4.35 -1.98
N PHE A 18 -1.30 5.16 -2.82
CA PHE A 18 -1.53 6.60 -2.91
C PHE A 18 -2.18 6.90 -4.25
N THR A 19 -3.34 7.56 -4.23
CA THR A 19 -4.07 7.93 -5.45
C THR A 19 -3.48 9.16 -6.17
N ARG A 20 -2.52 9.82 -5.52
CA ARG A 20 -1.65 10.86 -6.10
C ARG A 20 -0.25 10.61 -5.57
N ASP A 21 0.76 10.71 -6.43
CA ASP A 21 2.13 10.41 -6.04
C ASP A 21 2.59 11.38 -4.95
N PRO A 22 2.90 10.92 -3.72
CA PRO A 22 3.26 11.81 -2.62
C PRO A 22 4.66 12.44 -2.79
N ARG A 23 5.47 11.98 -3.75
CA ARG A 23 6.84 12.47 -3.99
C ARG A 23 6.86 13.71 -4.86
N GLU A 24 5.99 13.75 -5.88
CA GLU A 24 5.94 14.82 -6.88
C GLU A 24 4.56 15.49 -7.00
N GLY A 25 3.51 14.94 -6.38
CA GLY A 25 2.16 15.47 -6.41
C GLY A 25 1.38 15.23 -7.71
N SER A 26 1.88 14.39 -8.60
CA SER A 26 1.22 14.03 -9.87
C SER A 26 -0.06 13.22 -9.63
N ASP A 27 -0.93 13.15 -10.64
CA ASP A 27 -2.15 12.31 -10.63
C ASP A 27 -1.84 10.83 -10.91
N HIS A 28 -0.59 10.39 -10.71
CA HIS A 28 -0.24 8.98 -10.80
C HIS A 28 -0.65 8.25 -9.53
N VAL A 29 -1.10 7.00 -9.69
CA VAL A 29 -1.34 6.10 -8.56
C VAL A 29 -0.03 5.37 -8.25
N LEU A 30 0.42 5.46 -7.00
CA LEU A 30 1.57 4.72 -6.48
C LEU A 30 1.08 3.56 -5.60
N ILE A 31 1.60 2.35 -5.84
CA ILE A 31 1.29 1.16 -5.05
C ILE A 31 2.60 0.56 -4.56
N ASN A 32 2.69 0.33 -3.25
CA ASN A 32 3.75 -0.43 -2.60
C ASN A 32 3.15 -1.72 -2.04
N VAL A 33 3.69 -2.89 -2.40
CA VAL A 33 3.10 -4.18 -2.06
C VAL A 33 4.17 -5.22 -1.73
N ALA A 34 3.87 -6.10 -0.77
CA ALA A 34 4.68 -7.28 -0.47
C ALA A 34 3.78 -8.50 -0.23
N LEU A 35 4.37 -9.69 -0.21
CA LEU A 35 3.66 -10.92 0.15
C LEU A 35 3.30 -10.93 1.64
N GLY A 36 2.16 -11.52 1.98
CA GLY A 36 1.67 -11.61 3.36
C GLY A 36 0.91 -10.37 3.84
N LEU A 37 0.94 -10.14 5.16
CA LEU A 37 0.19 -9.06 5.81
C LEU A 37 0.78 -7.68 5.51
N GLY A 38 -0.10 -6.68 5.43
CA GLY A 38 0.29 -5.31 5.04
C GLY A 38 1.12 -4.57 6.09
N GLU A 39 1.20 -5.08 7.30
CA GLU A 39 1.94 -4.47 8.40
C GLU A 39 3.43 -4.34 8.09
N GLY A 40 4.06 -5.34 7.46
CA GLY A 40 5.47 -5.29 7.06
C GLY A 40 5.78 -4.17 6.06
N VAL A 41 4.84 -3.84 5.17
CA VAL A 41 4.99 -2.71 4.23
C VAL A 41 4.84 -1.38 4.96
N VAL A 42 3.92 -1.28 5.92
CA VAL A 42 3.65 -0.05 6.68
C VAL A 42 4.77 0.25 7.67
N SER A 43 5.34 -0.78 8.32
CA SER A 43 6.49 -0.64 9.22
C SER A 43 7.80 -0.38 8.49
N GLY A 44 7.87 -0.73 7.20
CA GLY A 44 9.08 -0.64 6.38
C GLY A 44 10.06 -1.80 6.57
N GLU A 45 9.64 -2.86 7.26
CA GLU A 45 10.45 -4.06 7.48
C GLU A 45 10.45 -5.02 6.29
N ALA A 46 9.38 -5.02 5.49
CA ALA A 46 9.29 -5.82 4.27
C ALA A 46 9.86 -5.06 3.06
N GLU A 47 10.66 -5.75 2.24
CA GLU A 47 11.05 -5.25 0.92
C GLU A 47 9.82 -5.32 -0.01
N ALA A 48 9.31 -4.16 -0.40
CA ALA A 48 8.08 -4.04 -1.18
C ALA A 48 8.37 -3.68 -2.64
N ASP A 49 7.65 -4.33 -3.55
CA ASP A 49 7.58 -3.92 -4.95
C ASP A 49 6.87 -2.57 -5.06
N SER A 50 7.26 -1.77 -6.07
CA SER A 50 6.72 -0.43 -6.30
C SER A 50 6.20 -0.29 -7.73
N PHE A 51 4.92 0.03 -7.85
CA PHE A 51 4.24 0.22 -9.13
C PHE A 51 3.71 1.65 -9.25
N VAL A 52 3.88 2.25 -10.44
CA VAL A 52 3.33 3.56 -10.77
C VAL A 52 2.36 3.39 -11.94
N LEU A 53 1.09 3.69 -11.72
CA LEU A 53 0.05 3.66 -12.74
C LEU A 53 -0.30 5.08 -13.19
N ARG A 54 -0.39 5.26 -14.50
CA ARG A 54 -0.84 6.51 -15.11
C ARG A 54 -2.26 6.35 -15.62
N HIS A 55 -3.10 7.37 -15.44
CA HIS A 55 -4.41 7.40 -16.09
C HIS A 55 -4.22 7.49 -17.60
N VAL A 56 -4.74 6.50 -18.33
CA VAL A 56 -4.88 6.58 -19.78
C VAL A 56 -6.21 7.28 -20.04
N ARG A 57 -6.14 8.50 -20.58
CA ARG A 57 -7.31 9.21 -21.10
C ARG A 57 -7.65 8.72 -22.50
#